data_AF-A0A961VKM6-F1
#
_entry.id   AF-A0A961VKM6-F1
#
_cell.length_a   1.000
_cell.length_b   1.000
_cell.length_c   1.000
_cell.angle_alpha   90.00
_cell.angle_beta   90.00
_cell.angle_gamma   90.00
#
_symmetry.space_group_name_H-M   'P 1'
#
loop_
_entity.id
_entity.type
_entity.pdbx_description
1 polymer ?
#
loop_
_entity_poly.entity_id
_entity_poly.type
_entity_poly.pdbx_seq_one_letter_code
_entity_poly.pdbx_strand_id
1 'polypeptide(L)'
;VETKPGVGYPREWENQDRWNGGWRRKRNGRIEPQMGAKWRILANIFANPDLPEIDDYYEPFTFDYEHLHTAKESKAFPTARPRSLVSGERMEKIEWGPNWEEIL
;
A
#
# COMPACT_ATOMS: atom_id res chain seq x y z
N VAL A 1 11.81 -4.56 5.24
CA VAL A 1 12.82 -3.78 5.99
C VAL A 1 12.57 -2.33 5.62
N GLU A 2 12.69 -1.41 6.56
CA GLU A 2 12.45 0.02 6.32
C GLU A 2 13.71 0.81 6.64
N THR A 3 14.08 1.74 5.75
CA THR A 3 15.14 2.71 6.02
C THR A 3 14.57 3.87 6.84
N LYS A 4 15.33 4.35 7.84
CA LYS A 4 14.97 5.53 8.64
C LYS A 4 15.98 6.66 8.40
N PRO A 5 15.55 7.93 8.30
CA PRO A 5 14.16 8.41 8.39
C PRO A 5 13.33 8.05 7.15
N GLY A 6 12.05 7.70 7.34
CA GLY A 6 11.13 7.29 6.28
C GLY A 6 9.70 7.03 6.79
N VAL A 7 8.71 7.11 5.89
CA VAL A 7 7.28 6.89 6.20
C VAL A 7 6.90 5.42 6.37
N GLY A 8 7.72 4.50 5.87
CA GLY A 8 7.54 3.05 6.06
C GLY A 8 6.47 2.41 5.18
N TYR A 9 6.09 1.18 5.52
CA TYR A 9 5.17 0.36 4.73
C TYR A 9 4.11 -0.35 5.61
N PRO A 10 2.81 -0.03 5.47
CA PRO A 10 2.21 0.98 4.60
C PRO A 10 2.63 2.40 4.99
N ARG A 11 2.40 3.36 4.09
CA ARG A 11 2.79 4.76 4.28
C ARG A 11 2.25 5.31 5.61
N GLU A 12 3.15 5.87 6.41
CA GLU A 12 2.87 6.44 7.73
C GLU A 12 2.27 5.45 8.74
N TRP A 13 2.55 4.14 8.67
CA TRP A 13 1.94 3.15 9.58
C TRP A 13 2.12 3.47 11.07
N GLU A 14 3.14 4.25 11.44
CA GLU A 14 3.40 4.72 12.81
C GLU A 14 2.40 5.81 13.28
N ASN A 15 1.73 6.51 12.36
CA ASN A 15 0.79 7.60 12.64
C ASN A 15 -0.58 7.09 13.14
N GLN A 16 -0.71 6.91 14.46
CA GLN A 16 -1.95 6.40 15.07
C GLN A 16 -3.09 7.42 15.12
N ASP A 17 -2.83 8.71 14.84
CA ASP A 17 -3.89 9.70 14.64
C ASP A 17 -4.61 9.49 13.30
N ARG A 18 -3.94 8.86 12.33
CA ARG A 18 -4.50 8.43 11.04
C ARG A 18 -5.07 7.01 11.11
N TRP A 19 -4.26 6.06 11.57
CA TRP A 19 -4.58 4.62 11.45
C TRP A 19 -5.42 4.04 12.58
N ASN A 20 -5.57 4.79 13.69
CA ASN A 20 -6.35 4.38 14.84
C ASN A 20 -5.98 2.97 15.37
N GLY A 21 -4.72 2.56 15.22
CA GLY A 21 -4.21 1.30 15.71
C GLY A 21 -3.97 1.30 17.22
N GLY A 22 -3.87 0.10 17.79
CA GLY A 22 -3.54 -0.08 19.20
C GLY A 22 -4.65 0.30 20.20
N TRP A 23 -4.23 0.68 21.41
CA TRP A 23 -5.09 0.90 22.56
C TRP A 23 -4.83 2.27 23.19
N ARG A 24 -5.89 2.90 23.70
CA ARG A 24 -5.79 4.09 24.55
C ARG A 24 -6.29 3.84 25.96
N ARG A 25 -5.65 4.51 26.91
CA ARG A 25 -6.06 4.53 28.32
C ARG A 25 -6.97 5.72 28.57
N LYS A 26 -8.18 5.45 29.05
CA LYS A 26 -9.14 6.48 29.48
C LYS A 26 -8.71 7.13 30.79
N ARG A 27 -9.27 8.30 31.09
CA ARG A 27 -9.11 9.00 32.37
C ARG A 27 -9.51 8.15 33.58
N ASN A 28 -10.47 7.24 33.40
CA ASN A 28 -10.90 6.29 34.45
C ASN A 28 -10.01 5.04 34.56
N GLY A 29 -8.86 5.01 33.87
CA GLY A 29 -7.89 3.91 33.92
C GLY A 29 -8.22 2.70 33.05
N ARG A 30 -9.44 2.60 32.49
CA ARG A 30 -9.80 1.52 31.56
C ARG A 30 -9.13 1.72 30.20
N ILE A 31 -8.83 0.62 29.52
CA ILE A 31 -8.32 0.63 28.15
C ILE A 31 -9.46 0.44 27.14
N GLU A 32 -9.33 1.03 25.97
CA GLU A 32 -10.17 0.75 24.81
C GLU A 32 -9.36 0.79 23.51
N PRO A 33 -9.80 0.11 22.44
CA PRO A 33 -9.19 0.25 21.13
C PRO A 33 -9.23 1.71 20.67
N GLN A 34 -8.16 2.17 20.01
CA GLN A 34 -8.10 3.53 19.45
C GLN A 34 -9.18 3.74 18.37
N MET A 35 -9.49 2.70 17.59
CA MET A 35 -10.64 2.62 16.66
C MET A 35 -12.01 2.93 17.31
N GLY A 36 -12.12 2.75 18.62
CA GLY A 36 -13.29 3.11 19.42
C GLY A 36 -13.92 1.97 20.22
N ALA A 37 -15.06 2.27 20.84
CA ALA A 37 -15.81 1.30 21.64
C ALA A 37 -16.48 0.22 20.78
N LYS A 38 -16.86 -0.90 21.41
CA LYS A 38 -17.46 -2.07 20.73
C LYS A 38 -18.58 -1.74 19.74
N TRP A 39 -19.48 -0.82 20.08
CA TRP A 39 -20.60 -0.44 19.20
C TRP A 39 -20.12 0.28 17.92
N ARG A 40 -19.09 1.12 18.02
CA ARG A 40 -18.50 1.84 16.86
C ARG A 40 -17.80 0.86 15.92
N ILE A 41 -17.05 -0.09 16.49
CA ILE A 41 -16.41 -1.16 15.71
C ILE A 41 -17.46 -1.97 14.95
N LEU A 42 -18.56 -2.36 15.62
CA LEU A 42 -19.65 -3.09 14.98
C LEU A 42 -20.36 -2.28 13.88
N ALA A 43 -20.54 -0.98 14.08
CA ALA A 43 -21.13 -0.11 13.06
C ALA A 43 -20.26 0.01 11.80
N ASN A 44 -18.94 -0.14 11.93
CA ASN A 44 -17.97 -0.03 10.83
C ASN A 44 -17.59 -1.37 10.20
N ILE A 45 -18.28 -2.48 10.53
CA ILE A 45 -17.89 -3.82 10.05
C ILE A 45 -18.02 -3.98 8.52
N PHE A 46 -18.96 -3.27 7.90
CA PHE A 46 -19.21 -3.37 6.46
C PHE A 46 -18.31 -2.45 5.63
N ALA A 47 -17.78 -1.39 6.24
CA ALA A 47 -16.85 -0.46 5.62
C ALA A 47 -16.01 0.15 6.74
N ASN A 48 -14.76 -0.31 6.84
CA ASN A 48 -13.84 0.17 7.88
C ASN A 48 -13.14 1.45 7.39
N PRO A 49 -13.42 2.62 7.99
CA PRO A 49 -12.78 3.88 7.58
C PRO A 49 -11.29 3.95 7.95
N ASP A 50 -10.82 3.07 8.84
CA ASP A 50 -9.43 3.01 9.30
C ASP A 50 -8.59 1.98 8.52
N LEU A 51 -9.19 1.29 7.53
CA LEU A 51 -8.50 0.27 6.74
C LEU A 51 -7.57 0.95 5.71
N PRO A 52 -6.26 0.65 5.69
CA PRO A 52 -5.37 1.12 4.63
C PRO A 52 -5.82 0.61 3.26
N GLU A 53 -5.75 1.50 2.27
CA GLU A 53 -6.05 1.17 0.88
C GLU A 53 -4.82 0.54 0.20
N ILE A 54 -5.02 -0.07 -0.97
CA ILE A 54 -3.89 -0.65 -1.73
C ILE A 54 -2.81 0.38 -2.04
N ASP A 55 -3.22 1.63 -2.27
CA ASP A 55 -2.31 2.73 -2.56
C ASP A 55 -1.46 3.11 -1.35
N ASP A 56 -1.93 2.88 -0.12
CA ASP A 56 -1.10 3.08 1.08
C ASP A 56 0.05 2.09 1.17
N TYR A 57 -0.07 0.96 0.47
CA TYR A 57 1.01 -0.01 0.27
C TYR A 57 1.77 0.28 -1.03
N TYR A 58 1.24 -0.19 -2.15
CA TYR A 58 1.65 0.01 -3.55
C TYR A 58 0.72 -0.83 -4.44
N GLU A 59 0.56 -0.45 -5.71
CA GLU A 59 -0.05 -1.35 -6.70
C GLU A 59 0.97 -2.43 -7.13
N PRO A 60 0.75 -3.73 -6.84
CA PRO A 60 1.69 -4.76 -7.24
C PRO A 60 1.78 -4.86 -8.76
N PHE A 61 3.01 -4.89 -9.28
CA PHE A 61 3.26 -4.88 -10.71
C PHE A 61 4.22 -6.00 -11.13
N THR A 62 4.13 -6.35 -12.41
CA THR A 62 5.07 -7.21 -13.13
C THR A 62 5.48 -6.54 -14.44
N PHE A 63 6.33 -7.18 -15.23
CA PHE A 63 6.69 -6.70 -16.56
C PHE A 63 6.30 -7.70 -17.65
N ASP A 64 5.96 -7.18 -18.82
CA ASP A 64 5.64 -7.97 -20.01
C ASP A 64 6.93 -8.55 -20.64
N TYR A 65 7.56 -9.51 -19.96
CA TYR A 65 8.82 -10.11 -20.41
C TYR A 65 8.66 -10.96 -21.68
N GLU A 66 7.49 -11.58 -21.88
CA GLU A 66 7.21 -12.38 -23.07
C GLU A 66 7.31 -11.54 -24.36
N HIS A 67 6.98 -10.24 -24.29
CA HIS A 67 7.16 -9.32 -25.39
C HIS A 67 8.61 -9.27 -25.90
N LEU A 68 9.61 -9.48 -25.04
CA LEU A 68 11.02 -9.50 -25.44
C LEU A 68 11.36 -10.72 -26.32
N HIS A 69 10.61 -11.82 -26.18
CA HIS A 69 10.84 -13.06 -26.95
C HIS A 69 9.99 -13.13 -28.23
N THR A 70 8.81 -12.52 -28.20
CA THR A 70 7.78 -12.68 -29.24
C THR A 70 7.62 -11.45 -30.14
N ALA A 71 8.30 -10.33 -29.83
CA ALA A 71 8.22 -9.12 -30.63
C ALA A 71 8.64 -9.37 -32.09
N LYS A 72 7.81 -8.85 -33.01
CA LYS A 72 8.11 -8.85 -34.45
C LYS A 72 9.15 -7.79 -34.78
N GLU A 73 9.71 -7.89 -35.99
CA GLU A 73 10.63 -6.89 -36.52
C GLU A 73 10.02 -5.49 -36.47
N SER A 74 10.80 -4.54 -35.94
CA SER A 74 10.38 -3.20 -35.59
C SER A 74 11.58 -2.26 -35.69
N LYS A 75 11.36 -0.99 -36.03
CA LYS A 75 12.42 0.02 -36.04
C LYS A 75 12.93 0.34 -34.63
N ALA A 76 12.09 0.14 -33.61
CA ALA A 76 12.43 0.35 -32.21
C ALA A 76 12.65 -0.99 -31.51
N PHE A 77 13.60 -1.02 -30.56
CA PHE A 77 13.83 -2.19 -29.74
C PHE A 77 12.62 -2.52 -28.86
N PRO A 78 12.28 -3.81 -28.68
CA PRO A 78 11.22 -4.21 -27.76
C PRO A 78 11.65 -3.95 -26.30
N THR A 79 10.68 -3.59 -25.47
CA THR A 79 10.89 -3.34 -24.03
C THR A 79 9.81 -4.03 -23.21
N ALA A 80 10.18 -4.60 -22.07
CA ALA A 80 9.20 -5.14 -21.13
C ALA A 80 8.59 -3.97 -20.32
N ARG A 81 7.33 -3.64 -20.59
CA ARG A 81 6.62 -2.55 -19.90
C ARG A 81 5.86 -3.06 -18.67
N PRO A 82 5.67 -2.21 -17.65
CA PRO A 82 5.00 -2.62 -16.43
C PRO A 82 3.52 -2.91 -16.66
N ARG A 83 3.01 -3.90 -15.93
CA ARG A 83 1.60 -4.31 -15.88
C ARG A 83 1.15 -4.48 -14.45
N SER A 84 -0.07 -4.08 -14.16
CA SER A 84 -0.71 -4.29 -12.87
C SER A 84 -0.98 -5.78 -12.65
N LEU A 85 -0.68 -6.30 -11.46
CA LEU A 85 -1.12 -7.62 -11.02
C LEU A 85 -2.55 -7.61 -10.47
N VAL A 86 -3.13 -6.43 -10.27
CA VAL A 86 -4.50 -6.25 -9.78
C VAL A 86 -5.48 -6.25 -10.96
N SER A 87 -5.23 -5.39 -11.96
CA SER A 87 -6.11 -5.23 -13.12
C SER A 87 -5.63 -5.99 -14.36
N GLY A 88 -4.34 -6.34 -14.45
CA GLY A 88 -3.73 -6.88 -15.67
C GLY A 88 -3.41 -5.81 -16.73
N GLU A 89 -3.83 -4.56 -16.49
CA GLU A 89 -3.67 -3.47 -17.42
C GLU A 89 -2.23 -2.97 -17.48
N ARG A 90 -1.90 -2.30 -18.58
CA ARG A 90 -0.60 -1.69 -18.79
C ARG A 90 -0.48 -0.45 -17.91
N MET A 91 0.60 -0.36 -17.14
CA MET A 91 0.90 0.83 -16.37
C MET A 91 1.73 1.81 -17.21
N GLU A 92 1.44 3.11 -17.09
CA GLU A 92 2.27 4.14 -17.72
C GLU A 92 3.61 4.28 -17.02
N LYS A 93 3.59 4.29 -15.68
CA LYS A 93 4.74 4.43 -14.81
C LYS A 93 4.48 3.69 -13.49
N ILE A 94 5.54 3.15 -12.89
CA ILE A 94 5.50 2.68 -11.50
C ILE A 94 5.75 3.89 -10.60
N GLU A 95 4.80 4.18 -9.71
CA GLU A 95 4.85 5.38 -8.86
C GLU A 95 5.30 5.10 -7.43
N TRP A 96 5.24 3.84 -7.00
CA TRP A 96 5.57 3.45 -5.63
C TRP A 96 5.97 1.97 -5.53
N GLY A 97 6.51 1.58 -4.38
CA GLY A 97 6.89 0.20 -4.06
C GLY A 97 7.17 0.00 -2.57
N PRO A 98 7.29 -1.25 -2.10
CA PRO A 98 7.40 -1.57 -0.67
C PRO A 98 8.70 -1.11 -0.01
N ASN A 99 9.70 -0.72 -0.79
CA ASN A 99 10.99 -0.20 -0.31
C ASN A 99 11.39 1.09 -1.05
N TRP A 100 10.41 1.92 -1.41
CA TRP A 100 10.64 3.11 -2.23
C TRP A 100 11.61 4.13 -1.62
N GLU A 101 11.78 4.10 -0.29
CA GLU A 101 12.63 5.02 0.48
C GLU A 101 14.05 4.47 0.74
N GLU A 102 14.47 3.39 0.07
CA GLU A 102 15.70 2.66 0.41
C GLU A 102 17.00 3.47 0.30
N ILE A 103 17.09 4.50 -0.56
CA ILE A 103 18.36 5.17 -0.91
C ILE A 103 18.35 6.66 -0.53
N LEU A 104 17.95 6.96 0.70
CA LEU A 104 18.22 8.26 1.33
C LEU A 104 19.59 8.26 2.03
#